data_AF-A0A4W2CJI8-F1
#
_entry.id   AF-A0A4W2CJI8-F1
#
_cell.length_a   1.000
_cell.length_b   1.000
_cell.length_c   1.000
_cell.angle_alpha   90.00
_cell.angle_beta   90.00
_cell.angle_gamma   90.00
#
_symmetry.space_group_name_H-M   'P 1'
#
loop_
_entity.id
_entity.type
_entity.pdbx_description
1 polymer ?
#
loop_
_entity_poly.entity_id
_entity_poly.type
_entity_poly.pdbx_seq_one_letter_code
_entity_poly.pdbx_strand_id
1 'polypeptide(L)'
;DQCWEHSSKKSRHILLALLKSTVQWRRLVLTTVEPAEAAAPAEQLGGSGAVLEPLLQCVAWLDAYFREPAVLEGLPVPALHHPIFQKESFTRQVLWKLLTLVKFGETVSYQQLAALAGNPRAARAVGGAMRSNPIPILIPCHRVVCSSGAMGNYSGGVGVKEWLLAHEGRPAGKAARGGGSRATGSWRGALGSTASSQPAGRD
;
A
#
# COMPACT_ATOMS: atom_id res chain seq x y z
N ASP A 1 -3.61 11.44 -29.42
CA ASP A 1 -4.90 10.87 -28.94
C ASP A 1 -4.97 9.34 -28.83
N GLN A 2 -4.09 8.54 -29.46
CA GLN A 2 -4.07 7.07 -29.25
C GLN A 2 -3.42 6.60 -27.93
N CYS A 3 -2.68 7.48 -27.25
CA CYS A 3 -2.02 7.18 -25.97
C CYS A 3 -3.03 7.12 -24.80
N TRP A 4 -4.06 7.97 -24.84
CA TRP A 4 -5.15 8.00 -23.87
C TRP A 4 -6.02 6.73 -23.94
N GLU A 5 -6.34 6.29 -25.15
CA GLU A 5 -7.25 5.17 -25.38
C GLU A 5 -6.61 3.80 -25.06
N HIS A 6 -5.29 3.68 -25.26
CA HIS A 6 -4.51 2.54 -24.76
C HIS A 6 -4.36 2.54 -23.23
N SER A 7 -4.19 3.72 -22.62
CA SER A 7 -4.15 3.86 -21.16
C SER A 7 -5.48 3.44 -20.53
N SER A 8 -6.61 3.89 -21.09
CA SER A 8 -7.97 3.52 -20.64
C SER A 8 -8.26 2.02 -20.78
N LYS A 9 -7.87 1.37 -21.88
CA LYS A 9 -8.04 -0.08 -22.10
C LYS A 9 -7.16 -0.94 -21.18
N LYS A 10 -5.94 -0.47 -20.85
CA LYS A 10 -5.00 -1.15 -19.95
C LYS A 10 -5.40 -0.96 -18.48
N SER A 11 -5.87 0.23 -18.11
CA SER A 11 -6.51 0.51 -16.81
C SER A 11 -7.75 -0.34 -16.59
N ARG A 12 -8.60 -0.54 -17.62
CA ARG A 12 -9.74 -1.47 -17.54
C ARG A 12 -9.30 -2.93 -17.34
N HIS A 13 -8.24 -3.39 -17.99
CA HIS A 13 -7.71 -4.74 -17.78
C HIS A 13 -7.08 -4.93 -16.38
N ILE A 14 -6.40 -3.92 -15.85
CA ILE A 14 -5.83 -3.95 -14.50
C ILE A 14 -6.94 -3.86 -13.45
N LEU A 15 -7.94 -2.99 -13.64
CA LEU A 15 -9.13 -2.93 -12.82
C LEU A 15 -9.88 -4.28 -12.87
N LEU A 16 -10.00 -4.91 -14.03
CA LEU A 16 -10.58 -6.25 -14.19
C LEU A 16 -9.71 -7.36 -13.59
N ALA A 17 -8.38 -7.23 -13.57
CA ALA A 17 -7.48 -8.19 -12.91
C ALA A 17 -7.52 -8.04 -11.38
N LEU A 18 -7.60 -6.81 -10.88
CA LEU A 18 -7.86 -6.51 -9.47
C LEU A 18 -9.27 -6.97 -9.07
N LEU A 19 -10.28 -6.79 -9.94
CA LEU A 19 -11.63 -7.31 -9.76
C LEU A 19 -11.69 -8.85 -9.85
N LYS A 20 -10.85 -9.50 -10.65
CA LYS A 20 -10.72 -10.97 -10.65
C LYS A 20 -10.08 -11.46 -9.35
N SER A 21 -9.14 -10.71 -8.78
CA SER A 21 -8.72 -10.91 -7.39
C SER A 21 -9.86 -10.63 -6.41
N THR A 22 -10.79 -9.71 -6.72
CA THR A 22 -12.03 -9.55 -5.93
C THR A 22 -13.05 -10.69 -6.04
N VAL A 23 -12.92 -11.67 -6.94
CA VAL A 23 -13.70 -12.92 -6.81
C VAL A 23 -13.28 -13.69 -5.56
N GLN A 24 -12.02 -13.54 -5.14
CA GLN A 24 -11.55 -14.01 -3.83
C GLN A 24 -12.01 -13.09 -2.69
N TRP A 25 -12.24 -11.79 -2.95
CA TRP A 25 -12.88 -10.86 -2.00
C TRP A 25 -14.38 -11.13 -1.81
N ARG A 26 -15.09 -11.57 -2.85
CA ARG A 26 -16.52 -11.93 -2.79
C ARG A 26 -16.74 -13.11 -1.83
N ARG A 27 -15.74 -13.98 -1.68
CA ARG A 27 -15.71 -15.09 -0.71
C ARG A 27 -15.34 -14.67 0.71
N LEU A 28 -14.74 -13.48 0.90
CA LEU A 28 -14.38 -12.92 2.20
C LEU A 28 -15.45 -11.95 2.76
N VAL A 29 -16.32 -11.42 1.90
CA VAL A 29 -17.37 -10.44 2.28
C VAL A 29 -18.78 -11.05 2.34
N LEU A 30 -19.05 -12.23 1.75
CA LEU A 30 -20.40 -12.79 1.66
C LEU A 30 -20.63 -14.20 2.26
N THR A 31 -19.77 -14.73 3.13
CA THR A 31 -19.99 -16.08 3.72
C THR A 31 -20.87 -16.12 4.98
N THR A 32 -21.84 -15.22 5.13
CA THR A 32 -22.95 -15.43 6.07
C THR A 32 -24.24 -14.75 5.60
N VAL A 33 -24.81 -15.18 4.48
CA VAL A 33 -26.27 -15.02 4.28
C VAL A 33 -26.78 -16.21 3.47
N GLU A 34 -27.25 -17.24 4.18
CA GLU A 34 -28.18 -18.24 3.61
C GLU A 34 -29.50 -17.52 3.27
N PRO A 35 -30.20 -17.87 2.18
CA PRO A 35 -31.43 -17.19 1.80
C PRO A 35 -32.59 -17.70 2.65
N ALA A 36 -32.99 -16.94 3.66
CA ALA A 36 -34.27 -17.15 4.33
C ALA A 36 -35.40 -16.51 3.49
N GLU A 37 -36.38 -17.33 3.11
CA GLU A 37 -37.58 -16.94 2.37
C GLU A 37 -38.48 -15.93 3.10
N ALA A 38 -39.07 -15.05 2.29
CA ALA A 38 -40.39 -14.42 2.34
C ALA A 38 -41.00 -13.89 3.68
N ALA A 39 -41.11 -12.55 3.70
CA ALA A 39 -42.25 -11.71 4.12
C ALA A 39 -42.62 -11.53 5.62
N ALA A 40 -42.27 -10.35 6.19
CA ALA A 40 -43.03 -9.57 7.20
C ALA A 40 -42.33 -8.20 7.47
N PRO A 41 -43.02 -7.17 8.02
CA PRO A 41 -42.74 -5.76 7.71
C PRO A 41 -41.61 -5.12 8.52
N ALA A 42 -41.18 -3.97 8.03
CA ALA A 42 -40.07 -3.15 8.47
C ALA A 42 -40.02 -2.91 10.00
N GLU A 43 -39.11 -3.62 10.66
CA GLU A 43 -38.45 -3.14 11.88
C GLU A 43 -37.02 -2.72 11.55
N GLN A 44 -36.61 -1.61 12.16
CA GLN A 44 -35.39 -0.83 11.88
C GLN A 44 -34.11 -1.67 11.72
N LEU A 45 -33.52 -1.63 10.51
CA LEU A 45 -32.15 -2.05 10.24
C LEU A 45 -31.14 -1.00 10.79
N GLY A 46 -31.00 -0.95 12.11
CA GLY A 46 -29.99 -0.12 12.80
C GLY A 46 -28.54 -0.63 12.69
N GLY A 47 -28.23 -1.55 11.77
CA GLY A 47 -26.92 -2.24 11.71
C GLY A 47 -26.18 -2.18 10.37
N SER A 48 -26.80 -1.69 9.29
CA SER A 48 -26.20 -1.72 7.94
C SER A 48 -25.20 -0.57 7.69
N GLY A 49 -25.39 0.57 8.37
CA GLY A 49 -24.58 1.77 8.15
C GLY A 49 -23.11 1.64 8.57
N ALA A 50 -22.83 0.92 9.68
CA ALA A 50 -21.49 0.84 10.26
C ALA A 50 -20.51 -0.04 9.47
N VAL A 51 -21.00 -1.09 8.80
CA VAL A 51 -20.16 -1.98 7.97
C VAL A 51 -19.96 -1.40 6.57
N LEU A 52 -20.94 -0.67 6.06
CA LEU A 52 -20.87 -0.08 4.72
C LEU A 52 -19.93 1.11 4.66
N GLU A 53 -19.75 1.82 5.78
CA GLU A 53 -18.96 3.05 5.84
C GLU A 53 -17.47 2.85 5.46
N PRO A 54 -16.71 1.89 6.03
CA PRO A 54 -15.33 1.65 5.60
C PRO A 54 -15.22 1.20 4.14
N LEU A 55 -16.24 0.52 3.61
CA LEU A 55 -16.25 0.09 2.21
C LEU A 55 -16.45 1.29 1.27
N LEU A 56 -17.37 2.20 1.60
CA LEU A 56 -17.59 3.43 0.84
C LEU A 56 -16.35 4.33 0.86
N GLN A 57 -15.69 4.47 2.01
CA GLN A 57 -14.41 5.17 2.12
C GLN A 57 -13.33 4.53 1.24
N CYS A 58 -13.21 3.20 1.25
CA CYS A 58 -12.30 2.45 0.36
C CYS A 58 -12.57 2.76 -1.12
N VAL A 59 -13.83 2.76 -1.55
CA VAL A 59 -14.21 3.04 -2.94
C VAL A 59 -13.86 4.48 -3.32
N ALA A 60 -14.21 5.45 -2.48
CA ALA A 60 -13.88 6.86 -2.71
C ALA A 60 -12.36 7.08 -2.78
N TRP A 61 -11.61 6.44 -1.88
CA TRP A 61 -10.15 6.52 -1.86
C TRP A 61 -9.52 5.92 -3.12
N LEU A 62 -9.98 4.76 -3.58
CA LEU A 62 -9.47 4.13 -4.80
C LEU A 62 -9.83 4.94 -6.06
N ASP A 63 -11.03 5.50 -6.13
CA ASP A 63 -11.42 6.34 -7.27
C ASP A 63 -10.53 7.60 -7.35
N ALA A 64 -10.32 8.28 -6.21
CA ALA A 64 -9.39 9.38 -6.11
C ALA A 64 -7.95 8.98 -6.48
N TYR A 65 -7.46 7.82 -6.01
CA TYR A 65 -6.12 7.33 -6.32
C TYR A 65 -5.87 7.25 -7.84
N PHE A 66 -6.86 6.79 -8.61
CA PHE A 66 -6.72 6.63 -10.05
C PHE A 66 -7.05 7.88 -10.86
N ARG A 67 -7.96 8.74 -10.38
CA ARG A 67 -8.50 9.85 -11.18
C ARG A 67 -8.02 11.22 -10.74
N GLU A 68 -7.89 11.42 -9.42
CA GLU A 68 -7.65 12.73 -8.82
C GLU A 68 -6.71 12.59 -7.61
N PRO A 69 -5.45 12.18 -7.82
CA PRO A 69 -4.53 11.89 -6.71
C PRO A 69 -4.24 13.11 -5.83
N ALA A 70 -4.52 14.32 -6.31
CA ALA A 70 -4.36 15.57 -5.57
C ALA A 70 -5.23 15.64 -4.30
N VAL A 71 -6.36 14.93 -4.23
CA VAL A 71 -7.25 14.96 -3.06
C VAL A 71 -6.95 13.86 -2.03
N LEU A 72 -6.02 12.93 -2.32
CA LEU A 72 -5.76 11.76 -1.47
C LEU A 72 -5.37 12.12 -0.03
N GLU A 73 -4.62 13.20 0.18
CA GLU A 73 -4.18 13.61 1.52
C GLU A 73 -5.36 14.07 2.41
N GLY A 74 -6.49 14.47 1.81
CA GLY A 74 -7.69 14.90 2.52
C GLY A 74 -8.71 13.79 2.79
N LEU A 75 -8.52 12.60 2.21
CA LEU A 75 -9.48 11.50 2.36
C LEU A 75 -9.23 10.68 3.62
N PRO A 76 -10.30 10.23 4.31
CA PRO A 76 -10.15 9.35 5.46
C PRO A 76 -9.59 8.00 5.03
N VAL A 77 -8.68 7.46 5.84
CA VAL A 77 -8.23 6.07 5.70
C VAL A 77 -9.29 5.16 6.35
N PRO A 78 -9.80 4.15 5.64
CA PRO A 78 -10.84 3.29 6.18
C PRO A 78 -10.37 2.43 7.34
N ALA A 79 -11.29 2.13 8.26
CA ALA A 79 -11.03 1.22 9.37
C ALA A 79 -10.65 -0.17 8.85
N LEU A 80 -9.53 -0.71 9.33
CA LEU A 80 -8.97 -1.98 8.88
C LEU A 80 -9.21 -3.09 9.91
N HIS A 81 -10.12 -4.03 9.62
CA HIS A 81 -10.49 -5.12 10.55
C HIS A 81 -9.87 -6.49 10.25
N HIS A 82 -9.04 -6.61 9.19
CA HIS A 82 -8.42 -7.89 8.83
C HIS A 82 -7.55 -8.44 10.00
N PRO A 83 -7.51 -9.77 10.25
CA PRO A 83 -6.82 -10.36 11.41
C PRO A 83 -5.35 -9.92 11.61
N ILE A 84 -4.62 -9.63 10.53
CA ILE A 84 -3.25 -9.09 10.57
C ILE A 84 -3.14 -7.77 11.37
N PHE A 85 -4.22 -6.98 11.45
CA PHE A 85 -4.24 -5.70 12.17
C PHE A 85 -4.77 -5.81 13.60
N GLN A 86 -5.38 -6.94 13.98
CA GLN A 86 -5.98 -7.15 15.30
C GLN A 86 -4.96 -7.47 16.40
N LYS A 87 -3.79 -8.01 16.04
CA LYS A 87 -2.73 -8.38 16.98
C LYS A 87 -1.42 -7.71 16.63
N GLU A 88 -0.69 -7.25 17.66
CA GLU A 88 0.63 -6.66 17.48
C GLU A 88 1.61 -7.68 16.87
N SER A 89 2.33 -7.25 15.83
CA SER A 89 3.31 -8.08 15.13
C SER A 89 4.21 -7.20 14.26
N PHE A 90 5.41 -7.68 13.93
CA PHE A 90 6.29 -6.98 13.00
C PHE A 90 5.61 -6.70 11.65
N THR A 91 4.84 -7.66 11.12
CA THR A 91 4.05 -7.47 9.89
C THR A 91 3.06 -6.33 10.03
N ARG A 92 2.32 -6.25 11.15
CA ARG A 92 1.39 -5.15 11.43
C ARG A 92 2.12 -3.80 11.43
N GLN A 93 3.24 -3.70 12.15
CA GLN A 93 4.02 -2.46 12.24
C GLN A 93 4.53 -2.01 10.89
N VAL A 94 5.09 -2.94 10.10
CA VAL A 94 5.57 -2.65 8.74
C VAL A 94 4.44 -2.11 7.87
N LEU A 95 3.28 -2.76 7.83
CA LEU A 95 2.14 -2.33 7.01
C LEU A 95 1.58 -0.99 7.49
N TRP A 96 1.50 -0.77 8.80
CA TRP A 96 1.03 0.49 9.38
C TRP A 96 1.97 1.66 9.09
N LYS A 97 3.28 1.46 9.25
CA LYS A 97 4.30 2.47 8.90
C LYS A 97 4.28 2.78 7.41
N LEU A 98 4.11 1.76 6.57
CA LEU A 98 4.00 1.95 5.13
C LEU A 98 2.76 2.79 4.75
N LEU A 99 1.60 2.46 5.32
CA LEU A 99 0.34 3.19 5.10
C LEU A 99 0.42 4.65 5.54
N THR A 100 1.04 4.91 6.69
CA THR A 100 1.01 6.25 7.33
C THR A 100 2.13 7.19 6.89
N LEU A 101 3.27 6.66 6.43
CA LEU A 101 4.47 7.48 6.18
C LEU A 101 4.83 7.65 4.70
N VAL A 102 4.46 6.70 3.84
CA VAL A 102 4.91 6.67 2.44
C VAL A 102 3.80 7.17 1.52
N LYS A 103 3.91 8.43 1.09
CA LYS A 103 2.86 9.14 0.36
C LYS A 103 2.85 8.80 -1.14
N PHE A 104 1.83 9.28 -1.85
CA PHE A 104 1.73 9.16 -3.30
C PHE A 104 2.95 9.80 -3.99
N GLY A 105 3.55 9.09 -4.94
CA GLY A 105 4.77 9.53 -5.64
C GLY A 105 6.07 9.18 -4.92
N GLU A 106 6.00 8.70 -3.68
CA GLU A 106 7.19 8.38 -2.88
C GLU A 106 7.52 6.88 -2.93
N THR A 107 8.77 6.55 -2.64
CA THR A 107 9.20 5.17 -2.46
C THR A 107 10.09 5.02 -1.25
N VAL A 108 10.03 3.84 -0.63
CA VAL A 108 10.85 3.47 0.52
C VAL A 108 11.58 2.18 0.20
N SER A 109 12.84 2.04 0.64
CA SER A 109 13.54 0.76 0.51
C SER A 109 13.09 -0.23 1.59
N TYR A 110 13.23 -1.53 1.31
CA TYR A 110 13.00 -2.58 2.32
C TYR A 110 13.79 -2.34 3.62
N GLN A 111 15.03 -1.86 3.52
CA GLN A 111 15.90 -1.56 4.67
C GLN A 111 15.39 -0.38 5.48
N GLN A 112 15.01 0.71 4.81
CA GLN A 112 14.43 1.89 5.48
C GLN A 112 13.12 1.54 6.20
N LEU A 113 12.24 0.78 5.54
CA LEU A 113 10.98 0.37 6.16
C LEU A 113 11.20 -0.59 7.35
N ALA A 114 12.22 -1.45 7.28
CA ALA A 114 12.61 -2.30 8.41
C ALA A 114 13.08 -1.47 9.62
N ALA A 115 13.87 -0.42 9.37
CA ALA A 115 14.30 0.52 10.41
C ALA A 115 13.11 1.29 11.01
N LEU A 116 12.18 1.78 10.18
CA LEU A 116 10.95 2.45 10.63
C LEU A 116 10.04 1.54 11.47
N ALA A 117 10.10 0.23 11.22
CA ALA A 117 9.42 -0.81 12.00
C ALA A 117 10.25 -1.33 13.19
N GLY A 118 11.33 -0.64 13.57
CA GLY A 118 12.10 -0.93 14.78
C GLY A 118 13.15 -2.03 14.65
N ASN A 119 13.37 -2.61 13.46
CA ASN A 119 14.41 -3.61 13.25
C ASN A 119 15.15 -3.38 11.91
N PRO A 120 16.24 -2.58 11.90
CA PRO A 120 17.01 -2.26 10.69
C PRO A 120 17.57 -3.48 9.95
N ARG A 121 17.72 -4.62 10.62
CA ARG A 121 18.25 -5.87 10.02
C ARG A 121 17.15 -6.75 9.40
N ALA A 122 15.88 -6.36 9.50
CA ALA A 122 14.73 -7.18 9.12
C ALA A 122 14.22 -6.95 7.68
N ALA A 123 15.05 -6.48 6.74
CA ALA A 123 14.64 -6.20 5.36
C ALA A 123 13.99 -7.41 4.65
N ARG A 124 14.48 -8.63 4.90
CA ARG A 124 13.86 -9.87 4.37
C ARG A 124 12.45 -10.10 4.94
N ALA A 125 12.25 -9.85 6.23
CA ALA A 125 10.96 -9.99 6.88
C ALA A 125 9.95 -8.94 6.37
N VAL A 126 10.42 -7.72 6.04
CA VAL A 126 9.60 -6.72 5.33
C VAL A 126 9.10 -7.26 4.00
N GLY A 127 9.95 -7.94 3.22
CA GLY A 127 9.53 -8.61 1.99
C GLY A 127 8.42 -9.66 2.21
N GLY A 128 8.47 -10.39 3.31
CA GLY A 128 7.40 -11.29 3.75
C GLY A 128 6.10 -10.53 4.09
N ALA A 129 6.19 -9.46 4.88
CA ALA A 129 5.05 -8.62 5.23
C ALA A 129 4.35 -8.03 3.99
N MET A 130 5.10 -7.61 2.96
CA MET A 130 4.52 -7.11 1.71
C MET A 130 3.68 -8.16 0.99
N ARG A 131 4.08 -9.45 1.03
CA ARG A 131 3.32 -10.55 0.44
C ARG A 131 2.01 -10.82 1.20
N SER A 132 2.01 -10.54 2.49
CA SER A 132 0.85 -10.73 3.38
C SER A 132 -0.09 -9.53 3.43
N ASN A 133 0.17 -8.45 2.68
CA ASN A 133 -0.69 -7.28 2.65
C ASN A 133 -2.09 -7.64 2.09
N PRO A 134 -3.16 -7.57 2.92
CA PRO A 134 -4.50 -7.95 2.48
C PRO A 134 -5.17 -6.87 1.61
N ILE A 135 -4.66 -5.64 1.59
CA ILE A 135 -5.28 -4.51 0.89
C ILE A 135 -4.22 -3.75 0.09
N PRO A 136 -3.73 -4.32 -1.03
CA PRO A 136 -2.78 -3.64 -1.92
C PRO A 136 -3.31 -2.30 -2.42
N ILE A 137 -2.40 -1.43 -2.87
CA ILE A 137 -2.67 -0.06 -3.32
C ILE A 137 -3.02 0.89 -2.17
N LEU A 138 -4.06 0.59 -1.37
CA LEU A 138 -4.38 1.35 -0.16
C LEU A 138 -3.21 1.31 0.83
N ILE A 139 -2.74 0.11 1.15
CA ILE A 139 -1.43 -0.07 1.78
C ILE A 139 -0.42 -0.21 0.63
N PRO A 140 0.46 0.79 0.41
CA PRO A 140 1.15 0.95 -0.86
C PRO A 140 2.40 0.07 -0.97
N CYS A 141 2.23 -1.26 -0.93
CA CYS A 141 3.35 -2.21 -1.03
C CYS A 141 4.10 -2.16 -2.38
N HIS A 142 3.49 -1.58 -3.41
CA HIS A 142 4.16 -1.26 -4.68
C HIS A 142 5.21 -0.15 -4.56
N ARG A 143 5.16 0.69 -3.52
CA ARG A 143 6.16 1.75 -3.23
C ARG A 143 7.41 1.22 -2.52
N VAL A 144 7.42 -0.04 -2.08
CA VAL A 144 8.58 -0.66 -1.42
C VAL A 144 9.53 -1.24 -2.46
N VAL A 145 10.75 -0.71 -2.56
CA VAL A 145 11.72 -1.02 -3.62
C VAL A 145 13.08 -1.47 -3.07
N CYS A 146 13.97 -1.94 -3.94
CA CYS A 146 15.36 -2.24 -3.56
C CYS A 146 16.13 -0.95 -3.28
N SER A 147 17.11 -0.99 -2.37
CA SER A 147 17.99 0.16 -2.10
C SER A 147 18.86 0.56 -3.31
N SER A 148 19.07 -0.36 -4.26
CA SER A 148 19.71 -0.09 -5.55
C SER A 148 18.87 0.75 -6.51
N GLY A 149 17.61 1.05 -6.18
CA GLY A 149 16.65 1.71 -7.06
C GLY A 149 15.87 0.74 -7.97
N ALA A 150 16.23 -0.54 -8.01
CA ALA A 150 15.44 -1.55 -8.72
C ALA A 150 14.06 -1.73 -8.06
N MET A 151 13.01 -1.94 -8.88
CA MET A 151 11.63 -2.08 -8.38
C MET A 151 11.47 -3.25 -7.39
N GLY A 152 12.20 -4.36 -7.59
CA GLY A 152 12.02 -5.56 -6.78
C GLY A 152 10.71 -6.30 -7.11
N ASN A 153 10.37 -7.30 -6.30
CA ASN A 153 9.23 -8.18 -6.58
C ASN A 153 7.87 -7.56 -6.16
N TYR A 154 6.78 -8.12 -6.66
CA TYR A 154 5.41 -7.74 -6.32
C TYR A 154 4.46 -8.93 -6.34
N SER A 155 3.59 -9.06 -5.33
CA SER A 155 2.59 -10.15 -5.26
C SER A 155 1.57 -10.09 -6.40
N GLY A 156 1.21 -8.89 -6.87
CA GLY A 156 0.34 -8.68 -8.03
C GLY A 156 1.05 -8.77 -9.39
N GLY A 157 2.33 -9.15 -9.42
CA GLY A 157 3.14 -9.24 -10.63
C GLY A 157 3.90 -7.94 -10.97
N VAL A 158 5.10 -8.10 -11.55
CA VAL A 158 6.02 -6.98 -11.81
C VAL A 158 5.45 -5.89 -12.74
N GLY A 159 4.65 -6.28 -13.75
CA GLY A 159 4.03 -5.32 -14.67
C GLY A 159 2.99 -4.43 -14.00
N VAL A 160 2.29 -4.92 -12.97
CA VAL A 160 1.35 -4.10 -12.18
C VAL A 160 2.12 -3.11 -11.31
N LYS A 161 3.22 -3.52 -10.68
CA LYS A 161 4.06 -2.62 -9.88
C LYS A 161 4.68 -1.52 -10.73
N GLU A 162 5.19 -1.87 -11.91
CA GLU A 162 5.71 -0.89 -12.87
C GLU A 162 4.66 0.13 -13.27
N TRP A 163 3.46 -0.33 -13.62
CA TRP A 163 2.36 0.56 -13.98
C TRP A 163 1.93 1.47 -12.82
N LEU A 164 1.83 0.94 -11.59
CA LEU A 164 1.47 1.73 -10.42
C LEU A 164 2.52 2.80 -10.12
N LEU A 165 3.81 2.46 -10.19
CA LEU A 165 4.88 3.44 -10.00
C LEU A 165 4.86 4.51 -11.11
N ALA A 166 4.59 4.13 -12.35
CA ALA A 166 4.43 5.06 -13.47
C ALA A 166 3.23 6.00 -13.29
N HIS A 167 2.10 5.47 -12.81
CA HIS A 167 0.90 6.25 -12.46
C HIS A 167 1.21 7.31 -11.39
N GLU A 168 2.13 7.02 -10.47
CA GLU A 168 2.58 7.94 -9.43
C GLU A 168 3.71 8.88 -9.87
N GLY A 169 4.02 8.96 -11.17
CA GLY A 169 5.03 9.87 -11.71
C GLY A 169 6.47 9.36 -11.63
N ARG A 170 6.69 8.09 -11.26
CA ARG A 170 8.01 7.43 -11.37
C ARG A 170 8.13 6.74 -12.72
N PRO A 171 8.90 7.28 -13.68
CA PRO A 171 9.12 6.60 -14.94
C PRO A 171 9.76 5.22 -14.68
N ALA A 172 9.36 4.21 -15.45
CA ALA A 172 9.93 2.88 -15.39
C ALA A 172 11.45 2.98 -15.54
N GLY A 173 12.17 2.84 -14.42
CA GLY A 173 13.61 2.90 -14.42
C GLY A 173 14.13 1.71 -15.21
N LYS A 174 14.76 1.95 -16.37
CA LYS A 174 15.62 0.94 -16.99
C LYS A 174 16.56 0.44 -15.90
N ALA A 175 16.68 -0.88 -15.74
CA ALA A 175 17.61 -1.50 -14.79
C ALA A 175 18.96 -0.79 -14.89
N ALA A 176 19.39 -0.15 -13.81
CA ALA A 176 20.61 0.66 -13.80
C ALA A 176 21.81 -0.22 -14.21
N ARG A 177 22.31 -0.02 -15.43
CA ARG A 177 23.67 -0.39 -15.76
C ARG A 177 24.56 0.64 -15.09
N GLY A 178 25.33 0.18 -14.09
CA GLY A 178 26.51 0.80 -13.47
C GLY A 178 26.60 2.33 -13.40
N GLY A 179 26.61 2.85 -12.17
CA GLY A 179 27.30 4.10 -11.83
C GLY A 179 26.47 5.38 -11.93
N GLY A 180 26.25 6.03 -10.79
CA GLY A 180 25.75 7.41 -10.71
C GLY A 180 24.55 7.59 -9.79
N SER A 181 24.82 7.91 -8.53
CA SER A 181 23.82 8.35 -7.55
C SER A 181 23.14 9.62 -8.04
N ARG A 182 21.88 9.52 -8.50
CA ARG A 182 20.92 10.62 -8.42
C ARG A 182 19.84 10.24 -7.42
N ALA A 183 20.11 10.60 -6.18
CA ALA A 183 19.14 10.61 -5.11
C ALA A 183 17.96 11.50 -5.52
N THR A 184 16.82 10.89 -5.84
CA THR A 184 15.55 11.59 -5.78
C THR A 184 15.19 11.70 -4.30
N GLY A 185 15.47 12.84 -3.67
CA GLY A 185 14.95 13.15 -2.33
C GLY A 185 13.43 12.96 -2.31
N SER A 186 12.77 12.54 -1.22
CA SER A 186 13.14 12.52 0.19
C SER A 186 12.49 11.32 0.90
N TRP A 187 13.27 10.43 1.49
CA TRP A 187 12.87 9.47 2.55
C TRP A 187 12.81 10.14 3.93
N ARG A 188 12.47 11.44 3.91
CA ARG A 188 12.47 12.47 4.97
C ARG A 188 13.58 12.36 6.03
N GLY A 189 14.82 12.44 5.54
CA GLY A 189 16.01 12.76 6.34
C GLY A 189 16.55 11.61 7.19
N ALA A 190 16.80 10.44 6.59
CA ALA A 190 17.50 9.28 7.15
C ALA A 190 17.85 9.34 8.67
N LEU A 191 16.87 9.11 9.57
CA LEU A 191 17.05 8.79 11.00
C LEU A 191 17.94 9.79 11.80
N GLY A 192 17.37 10.83 12.41
CA GLY A 192 18.11 11.84 13.18
C GLY A 192 19.06 11.31 14.28
N SER A 193 20.29 11.86 14.27
CA SER A 193 21.31 11.93 15.34
C SER A 193 21.67 10.66 16.12
N THR A 194 22.74 9.98 15.70
CA THR A 194 23.53 9.15 16.63
C THR A 194 24.49 10.05 17.43
N ALA A 195 24.15 10.23 18.71
CA ALA A 195 25.02 10.45 19.87
C ALA A 195 26.19 11.45 19.77
N SER A 196 26.10 12.52 20.57
CA SER A 196 27.25 13.28 21.05
C SER A 196 28.26 12.36 21.73
N SER A 197 29.48 12.29 21.21
CA SER A 197 30.62 11.78 21.94
C SER A 197 31.03 12.80 23.01
N GLN A 198 30.78 12.49 24.28
CA GLN A 198 31.54 13.09 25.38
C GLN A 198 32.98 12.57 25.29
N PRO A 199 34.01 13.42 25.35
CA PRO A 199 35.36 12.94 25.57
C PRO A 199 35.48 12.45 27.02
N ALA A 200 35.78 11.17 27.17
CA ALA A 200 36.22 10.63 28.45
C ALA A 200 37.49 11.37 28.87
N GLY A 201 37.44 12.00 30.03
CA GLY A 201 38.62 12.50 30.72
C GLY A 201 39.63 11.37 30.93
N ARG A 202 40.90 11.71 30.83
CA ARG A 202 41.99 10.95 31.43
C ARG A 202 42.71 11.90 32.37
N ASP A 203 42.91 11.40 33.57
CA ASP A 203 43.77 11.90 34.63
C ASP A 203 45.21 12.13 34.17
#